data_AF-A0A350BLT3-F1
#
_entry.id   AF-A0A350BLT3-F1
#
_cell.length_a   1.000
_cell.length_b   1.000
_cell.length_c   1.000
_cell.angle_alpha   90.00
_cell.angle_beta   90.00
_cell.angle_gamma   90.00
#
_symmetry.space_group_name_H-M   'P 1'
#
loop_
_entity.id
_entity.type
_entity.pdbx_description
1 polymer ?
#
loop_
_entity_poly.entity_id
_entity_poly.type
_entity_poly.pdbx_seq_one_letter_code
_entity_poly.pdbx_strand_id
1 'polypeptide(L)'
;DADVDGAHIAALLITFFYRSMPETIRQGRLFMALPPLYRISAGPIGEYARDDAHRDELLATEGYRPEQVEVGRFKGLGEMNPEQLWSTTMNPETRTVLQVSIENAADADRTFSILMGDEVEPRREFIEKNAKYVRNLDV
;
A
#
# COMPACT_ATOMS: atom_id res chain seq x y z
N ASP A 1 -1.17 -2.90 -6.48
CA ASP A 1 -0.09 -3.83 -6.11
C ASP A 1 0.78 -3.20 -5.04
N ALA A 2 1.56 -4.02 -4.32
CA ALA A 2 2.46 -3.57 -3.25
C ALA A 2 3.81 -3.08 -3.79
N ASP A 3 3.91 -2.91 -5.11
CA ASP A 3 5.09 -2.43 -5.82
C ASP A 3 4.99 -0.94 -6.17
N VAL A 4 6.07 -0.41 -6.73
CA VAL A 4 6.19 0.99 -7.16
C VAL A 4 5.15 1.39 -8.21
N ASP A 5 4.76 0.45 -9.08
CA ASP A 5 3.75 0.70 -10.12
C ASP A 5 2.36 0.79 -9.51
N GLY A 6 2.06 -0.03 -8.50
CA GLY A 6 0.86 0.08 -7.68
C GLY A 6 0.75 1.42 -6.98
N ALA A 7 1.84 1.92 -6.39
CA ALA A 7 1.89 3.25 -5.78
C ALA A 7 1.66 4.37 -6.81
N HIS A 8 2.23 4.24 -8.02
CA HIS A 8 2.03 5.20 -9.10
C HIS A 8 0.55 5.23 -9.56
N ILE A 9 -0.07 4.08 -9.79
CA ILE A 9 -1.50 3.98 -10.15
C ILE A 9 -2.37 4.57 -9.04
N ALA A 10 -2.08 4.26 -7.78
CA ALA A 10 -2.81 4.82 -6.64
C ALA A 10 -2.74 6.35 -6.64
N ALA A 11 -1.57 6.94 -6.87
CA ALA A 11 -1.40 8.39 -6.94
C ALA A 11 -2.23 9.00 -8.08
N LEU A 12 -2.27 8.37 -9.26
CA LEU A 12 -3.09 8.81 -10.39
C LEU A 12 -4.60 8.76 -10.07
N LEU A 13 -5.07 7.65 -9.47
CA LEU A 13 -6.47 7.49 -9.10
C LEU A 13 -6.89 8.48 -8.01
N ILE A 14 -6.05 8.69 -7.00
CA ILE A 14 -6.32 9.69 -5.95
C ILE A 14 -6.36 11.09 -6.57
N THR A 15 -5.46 11.41 -7.49
CA THR A 15 -5.48 12.69 -8.23
C THR A 15 -6.78 12.86 -9.01
N PHE A 16 -7.22 11.81 -9.71
CA PHE A 16 -8.49 11.80 -10.42
C PHE A 16 -9.67 12.06 -9.47
N PHE A 17 -9.78 11.31 -8.36
CA PHE A 17 -10.85 11.53 -7.39
C PHE A 17 -10.79 12.93 -6.77
N TYR A 18 -9.61 13.42 -6.46
CA TYR A 18 -9.44 14.76 -5.89
C TYR A 18 -9.87 15.87 -6.86
N ARG A 19 -9.56 15.74 -8.16
CA ARG A 19 -9.88 16.77 -9.17
C ARG A 19 -11.30 16.65 -9.73
N SER A 20 -11.78 15.43 -9.97
CA SER A 20 -13.05 15.19 -10.65
C SER A 20 -14.20 14.89 -9.69
N MET A 21 -13.93 14.31 -8.52
CA MET A 21 -14.95 13.86 -7.56
C MET A 21 -14.55 14.10 -6.10
N PRO A 22 -14.17 15.33 -5.71
CA PRO A 22 -13.64 15.60 -4.36
C PRO A 22 -14.63 15.26 -3.23
N GLU A 23 -15.93 15.32 -3.51
CA GLU A 23 -16.98 14.93 -2.56
C GLU A 23 -16.88 13.46 -2.13
N THR A 24 -16.42 12.56 -3.02
CA THR A 24 -16.19 11.15 -2.65
C THR A 24 -15.16 11.03 -1.54
N ILE A 25 -14.12 11.86 -1.57
CA ILE A 25 -13.08 11.89 -0.54
C ILE A 25 -13.61 12.57 0.72
N ARG A 26 -14.27 13.73 0.59
CA ARG A 26 -14.83 14.49 1.73
C ARG A 26 -15.88 13.70 2.52
N GLN A 27 -16.67 12.87 1.82
CA GLN A 27 -17.65 11.99 2.44
C GLN A 27 -17.04 10.70 3.01
N GLY A 28 -15.71 10.54 2.93
CA GLY A 28 -15.02 9.38 3.48
C GLY A 28 -15.31 8.08 2.74
N ARG A 29 -15.56 8.15 1.42
CA ARG A 29 -15.95 6.99 0.60
C ARG A 29 -14.81 6.42 -0.25
N LEU A 30 -13.64 7.04 -0.23
CA LEU A 30 -12.46 6.55 -0.92
C LEU A 30 -11.55 5.79 0.06
N PHE A 31 -11.24 4.54 -0.28
CA PHE A 31 -10.40 3.65 0.51
C PHE A 31 -9.31 3.03 -0.35
N MET A 32 -8.16 2.77 0.27
CA MET A 32 -7.06 2.00 -0.29
C MET A 32 -6.97 0.69 0.47
N ALA A 33 -7.14 -0.44 -0.22
CA ALA A 33 -6.90 -1.73 0.37
C ALA A 33 -5.38 -2.00 0.43
N LEU A 34 -4.92 -2.50 1.57
CA LEU A 34 -3.51 -2.86 1.78
C LEU A 34 -3.39 -4.38 1.75
N PRO A 35 -3.00 -4.97 0.61
CA PRO A 35 -2.71 -6.40 0.56
C PRO A 35 -1.46 -6.73 1.39
N PRO A 36 -1.31 -7.97 1.85
CA PRO A 36 -0.13 -8.41 2.58
C PRO A 36 1.10 -8.46 1.67
N LEU A 37 2.27 -8.10 2.21
CA LEU A 37 3.54 -8.20 1.53
C LEU A 37 4.12 -9.62 1.56
N TYR A 38 3.86 -10.39 2.63
CA TYR A 38 4.41 -11.73 2.81
C TYR A 38 3.34 -12.78 3.03
N ARG A 39 3.64 -13.98 2.56
CA ARG A 39 3.02 -15.24 2.97
C ARG A 39 4.04 -16.05 3.76
N ILE A 40 3.67 -16.46 4.97
CA ILE A 40 4.45 -17.33 5.83
C ILE A 40 3.76 -18.69 5.84
N SER A 41 4.47 -19.75 5.47
CA SER A 41 3.93 -21.11 5.46
C SER A 41 4.78 -22.04 6.32
N ALA A 42 4.15 -22.79 7.23
CA ALA A 42 4.79 -23.83 8.02
C ALA A 42 3.86 -25.05 8.13
N GLY A 43 4.08 -26.06 7.29
CA GLY A 43 3.19 -27.21 7.17
C GLY A 43 1.76 -26.79 6.79
N PRO A 44 0.72 -27.08 7.61
CA PRO A 44 -0.66 -26.68 7.33
C PRO A 44 -0.97 -25.22 7.69
N ILE A 45 -0.08 -24.53 8.41
CA ILE A 45 -0.29 -23.14 8.83
C ILE A 45 0.16 -22.21 7.70
N GLY A 46 -0.74 -21.32 7.28
CA GLY A 46 -0.47 -20.27 6.31
C GLY A 46 -0.94 -18.92 6.85
N GLU A 47 0.00 -18.03 7.14
CA GLU A 47 -0.25 -16.68 7.66
C GLU A 47 0.23 -15.61 6.68
N TYR A 48 -0.27 -14.39 6.87
CA TYR A 48 -0.01 -13.26 5.98
C TYR A 48 0.53 -12.09 6.78
N ALA A 49 1.69 -11.58 6.37
CA ALA A 49 2.29 -10.40 6.98
C ALA A 49 2.10 -9.17 6.09
N ARG A 50 1.89 -8.01 6.72
CA ARG A 50 1.57 -6.75 6.03
C ARG A 50 2.84 -6.03 5.60
N ASP A 51 3.88 -6.14 6.42
CA ASP A 51 5.18 -5.49 6.27
C ASP A 51 6.25 -6.37 6.94
N ASP A 52 7.51 -5.91 6.91
CA ASP A 52 8.63 -6.60 7.56
C ASP A 52 8.45 -6.78 9.07
N ALA A 53 7.92 -5.77 9.75
CA ALA A 53 7.77 -5.81 11.21
C ALA A 53 6.73 -6.84 11.64
N HIS A 54 5.59 -6.89 10.95
CA HIS A 54 4.56 -7.88 11.16
C HIS A 54 5.06 -9.28 10.82
N ARG A 55 5.91 -9.43 9.79
CA ARG A 55 6.53 -10.73 9.49
C ARG A 55 7.39 -11.19 10.67
N ASP A 56 8.27 -10.31 11.15
CA ASP A 56 9.19 -10.64 12.24
C ASP A 56 8.45 -10.96 13.54
N GLU A 57 7.35 -10.27 13.82
CA GLU A 57 6.43 -10.57 14.93
C GLU A 57 5.80 -11.97 14.79
N LEU A 58 5.26 -12.30 13.60
CA LEU A 58 4.67 -13.62 13.35
C LEU A 58 5.72 -14.73 13.50
N LEU A 59 6.93 -14.53 12.98
CA LEU A 59 8.03 -15.50 13.10
C LEU A 59 8.56 -15.65 14.53
N ALA A 60 8.42 -14.62 15.37
CA ALA A 60 8.81 -14.67 16.78
C ALA A 60 7.78 -15.38 17.68
N THR A 61 6.57 -15.63 17.17
CA THR A 61 5.51 -16.31 17.91
C THR A 61 5.85 -17.80 18.13
N GLU A 62 5.59 -18.32 19.33
CA GLU A 62 5.88 -19.72 19.67
C GLU A 62 5.10 -20.69 18.75
N GLY A 63 5.81 -21.41 17.87
CA GLY A 63 5.20 -22.37 16.95
C GLY A 63 5.97 -22.53 15.64
N TYR A 64 6.70 -21.51 15.22
CA TYR A 64 7.53 -21.56 14.02
C TYR A 64 8.93 -22.08 14.31
N ARG A 65 9.29 -23.22 13.71
CA ARG A 65 10.69 -23.68 13.67
C ARG A 65 11.34 -23.09 12.42
N PRO A 66 12.47 -22.36 12.53
CA PRO A 66 13.11 -21.72 11.38
C PRO A 66 13.38 -22.67 10.20
N GLU A 67 13.63 -23.96 10.46
CA GLU A 67 13.90 -24.94 9.40
C GLU A 67 12.65 -25.40 8.63
N GLN A 68 11.45 -25.06 9.11
CA GLN A 68 10.16 -25.49 8.55
C GLN A 68 9.33 -24.33 7.99
N VAL A 69 9.85 -23.11 8.05
CA VAL A 69 9.16 -21.91 7.57
C VAL A 69 9.60 -21.57 6.15
N GLU A 70 8.62 -21.42 5.27
CA GLU A 70 8.79 -20.83 3.95
C GLU A 70 8.16 -19.44 3.94
N VAL A 71 8.96 -18.42 3.57
CA VAL A 71 8.49 -17.04 3.42
C VAL A 71 8.47 -16.68 1.94
N GLY A 72 7.27 -16.48 1.40
CA GLY A 72 7.04 -15.94 0.07
C GLY A 72 6.71 -14.45 0.13
N ARG A 73 7.26 -13.64 -0.78
CA ARG A 73 6.91 -12.22 -0.92
C ARG A 73 5.98 -12.05 -2.12
N PHE A 74 4.86 -11.37 -1.93
CA PHE A 74 3.99 -10.96 -3.03
C PHE A 74 4.55 -9.71 -3.71
N LYS A 75 4.60 -9.72 -5.03
CA LYS A 75 4.93 -8.51 -5.81
C LYS A 75 3.68 -7.78 -6.26
N GLY A 76 2.64 -8.53 -6.63
CA GLY A 76 1.39 -7.98 -7.09
C GLY A 76 0.20 -8.87 -6.75
N LEU A 77 -1.01 -8.32 -6.90
CA LEU A 77 -2.25 -9.02 -6.57
C LEU A 77 -2.49 -10.23 -7.49
N GLY A 78 -1.92 -10.23 -8.70
CA GLY A 78 -2.02 -11.35 -9.65
C GLY A 78 -1.32 -12.63 -9.21
N GLU A 79 -0.47 -12.57 -8.19
CA GLU A 79 0.19 -13.74 -7.58
C GLU A 79 -0.70 -14.43 -6.53
N MET A 80 -1.83 -13.82 -6.18
CA MET A 80 -2.78 -14.35 -5.21
C MET A 80 -3.90 -15.12 -5.90
N ASN A 81 -4.25 -16.29 -5.36
CA ASN A 81 -5.47 -16.97 -5.76
C ASN A 81 -6.72 -16.26 -5.15
N PRO A 82 -7.94 -16.56 -5.63
CA PRO A 82 -9.16 -15.88 -5.16
C PRO A 82 -9.41 -16.00 -3.66
N GLU A 83 -9.14 -17.16 -3.06
CA GLU A 83 -9.32 -17.40 -1.62
C GLU A 83 -8.35 -16.55 -0.77
N GLN A 84 -7.12 -16.40 -1.26
CA GLN A 84 -6.10 -15.54 -0.65
C GLN A 84 -6.49 -14.08 -0.74
N LEU A 85 -6.91 -13.62 -1.93
CA LEU A 85 -7.34 -12.25 -2.12
C LEU A 85 -8.54 -11.91 -1.24
N TRP A 86 -9.51 -12.84 -1.15
CA TRP A 86 -10.67 -12.69 -0.29
C TRP A 86 -10.28 -12.55 1.18
N SER A 87 -9.54 -13.53 1.71
CA SER A 87 -9.19 -13.61 3.14
C SER A 87 -8.26 -12.49 3.60
N THR A 88 -7.46 -11.91 2.71
CA THR A 88 -6.46 -10.90 3.08
C THR A 88 -6.90 -9.47 2.80
N THR A 89 -7.61 -9.24 1.69
CA THR A 89 -7.79 -7.90 1.13
C THR A 89 -9.26 -7.49 1.00
N MET A 90 -10.18 -8.45 0.86
CA MET A 90 -11.60 -8.14 0.60
C MET A 90 -12.53 -8.38 1.79
N ASN A 91 -12.27 -9.41 2.60
CA ASN A 91 -13.11 -9.80 3.73
C ASN A 91 -13.18 -8.67 4.77
N PRO A 92 -14.36 -8.11 5.09
CA PRO A 92 -14.52 -7.02 6.05
C PRO A 92 -13.94 -7.29 7.45
N GLU A 93 -13.87 -8.56 7.86
CA GLU A 93 -13.38 -8.94 9.19
C GLU A 93 -11.85 -8.97 9.29
N THR A 94 -11.15 -9.17 8.18
CA THR A 94 -9.70 -9.40 8.17
C THR A 94 -8.92 -8.41 7.30
N ARG A 95 -9.60 -7.68 6.41
CA ARG A 95 -8.96 -6.72 5.50
C ARG A 95 -8.35 -5.55 6.26
N THR A 96 -7.22 -5.09 5.76
CA THR A 96 -6.63 -3.81 6.16
C THR A 96 -6.92 -2.77 5.08
N VAL A 97 -7.57 -1.67 5.45
CA VAL A 97 -7.89 -0.56 4.54
C VAL A 97 -7.48 0.77 5.15
N LEU A 98 -6.98 1.68 4.31
CA LEU A 98 -6.74 3.07 4.65
C LEU A 98 -7.85 3.93 4.06
N GLN A 99 -8.45 4.80 4.87
CA GLN A 99 -9.40 5.78 4.38
C GLN A 99 -8.66 7.02 3.89
N VAL A 100 -8.93 7.44 2.65
CA VAL A 100 -8.35 8.66 2.08
C VAL A 100 -9.15 9.86 2.59
N SER A 101 -8.45 10.89 3.07
CA SER A 101 -9.05 12.13 3.56
C SER A 101 -8.26 13.35 3.07
N ILE A 102 -8.88 14.54 3.17
CA ILE A 102 -8.24 15.82 2.82
C ILE A 102 -8.15 16.64 4.11
N GLU A 103 -6.95 16.76 4.66
CA GLU A 103 -6.71 17.58 5.85
C GLU A 103 -6.60 19.07 5.48
N ASN A 104 -5.73 19.40 4.54
CA ASN A 104 -5.56 20.75 4.01
C ASN A 104 -5.70 20.75 2.49
N ALA A 105 -6.78 21.37 2.01
CA ALA A 105 -7.07 21.45 0.58
C ALA A 105 -6.00 22.25 -0.18
N ALA A 106 -5.45 23.33 0.39
CA ALA A 106 -4.46 24.16 -0.28
C ALA A 106 -3.12 23.45 -0.44
N ASP A 107 -2.68 22.72 0.59
CA ASP A 107 -1.43 21.93 0.53
C ASP A 107 -1.57 20.75 -0.43
N ALA A 108 -2.72 20.07 -0.41
CA ALA A 108 -3.03 19.02 -1.37
C ALA A 108 -3.00 19.54 -2.81
N ASP A 109 -3.65 20.69 -3.08
CA ASP A 109 -3.67 21.28 -4.41
C ASP A 109 -2.28 21.66 -4.92
N ARG A 110 -1.47 22.28 -4.06
CA ARG A 110 -0.08 22.59 -4.36
C ARG A 110 0.71 21.32 -4.69
N THR A 111 0.54 20.27 -3.90
CA THR A 111 1.27 19.01 -4.05
C THR A 111 0.89 18.30 -5.35
N PHE A 112 -0.41 18.20 -5.67
CA PHE A 112 -0.87 17.65 -6.94
C PHE A 112 -0.39 18.46 -8.13
N SER A 113 -0.36 19.79 -8.02
CA SER A 113 0.10 20.65 -9.13
C SER A 113 1.59 20.47 -9.41
N ILE A 114 2.42 20.30 -8.37
CA ILE A 114 3.85 20.02 -8.52
C ILE A 114 4.10 18.62 -9.08
N LEU A 115 3.43 17.60 -8.53
CA LEU A 115 3.72 16.19 -8.86
C LEU A 115 3.05 15.74 -10.16
N MET A 116 1.87 16.25 -10.48
CA MET A 116 1.03 15.80 -11.59
C MET A 116 0.79 16.87 -12.66
N GLY A 117 1.34 18.07 -12.51
CA GLY A 117 1.26 19.14 -13.52
C GLY A 117 2.25 18.97 -14.68
N ASP A 118 2.12 19.78 -15.72
CA ASP A 118 2.91 19.65 -16.95
C ASP A 118 4.37 20.13 -16.80
N GLU A 119 4.68 20.92 -15.77
CA GLU A 119 6.01 21.46 -15.55
C GLU A 119 6.96 20.40 -14.95
N VAL A 120 8.03 20.11 -15.69
CA VAL A 120 9.02 19.10 -15.29
C VAL A 120 9.91 19.59 -14.16
N GLU A 121 10.32 20.86 -14.18
CA GLU A 121 11.36 21.36 -13.29
C GLU A 121 10.93 21.44 -11.81
N PRO A 122 9.72 21.96 -11.47
CA PRO A 122 9.24 21.93 -10.09
C PRO A 122 9.10 20.51 -9.54
N ARG A 123 8.69 19.56 -10.40
CA ARG A 123 8.59 18.14 -10.05
C ARG A 123 9.97 17.56 -9.74
N ARG A 124 10.97 17.85 -10.57
CA ARG A 124 12.36 17.39 -10.38
C ARG A 124 12.93 17.88 -9.06
N GLU A 125 12.82 19.18 -8.78
CA GLU A 125 13.30 19.77 -7.52
C GLU A 125 12.61 19.16 -6.29
N PHE A 126 11.29 18.94 -6.39
CA PHE A 126 10.53 18.31 -5.32
C PHE A 126 11.02 16.88 -5.05
N ILE A 127 11.23 16.08 -6.09
CA ILE A 127 11.72 14.71 -5.94
C ILE A 127 13.13 14.72 -5.34
N GLU A 128 14.06 15.52 -5.86
CA GLU A 128 15.44 15.58 -5.35
C GLU A 128 15.52 16.00 -3.88
N LYS A 129 14.68 16.97 -3.47
CA LYS A 129 14.61 17.44 -2.09
C LYS A 129 14.05 16.37 -1.15
N ASN A 130 13.06 15.60 -1.59
CA ASN A 130 12.31 14.70 -0.73
C ASN A 130 12.78 13.24 -0.79
N ALA A 131 13.46 12.81 -1.86
CA ALA A 131 13.88 11.43 -2.08
C ALA A 131 14.75 10.88 -0.94
N LYS A 132 15.56 11.73 -0.29
CA LYS A 132 16.43 11.34 0.84
C LYS A 132 15.66 10.93 2.10
N TYR A 133 14.40 11.36 2.23
CA TYR A 133 13.55 11.03 3.38
C TYR A 133 12.72 9.77 3.14
N VAL A 134 12.65 9.30 1.89
CA VAL A 134 11.90 8.10 1.54
C VAL A 134 12.82 6.89 1.75
N ARG A 135 12.71 6.26 2.92
CA ARG A 135 13.50 5.06 3.26
C ARG A 135 12.90 3.76 2.71
N ASN A 136 11.59 3.75 2.45
CA ASN A 136 10.80 2.56 2.19
C ASN A 136 9.84 2.80 1.01
N LEU A 137 10.31 2.67 -0.23
CA LEU A 137 9.44 2.63 -1.42
C LEU A 137 8.88 1.23 -1.70
N ASP A 138 9.50 0.20 -1.10
CA ASP A 138 9.20 -1.22 -1.31
C ASP A 138 8.88 -1.94 0.03
N VAL A 139 8.07 -1.34 0.90
CA VAL A 139 7.54 -2.00 2.12
C VAL A 139 6.06 -2.23 2.00
#